data_AF-A0A0B5AU53-F1
#
_entry.id   AF-A0A0B5AU53-F1
#
_cell.length_a   1.000
_cell.length_b   1.000
_cell.length_c   1.000
_cell.angle_alpha   90.00
_cell.angle_beta   90.00
_cell.angle_gamma   90.00
#
_symmetry.space_group_name_H-M   'P 1'
#
loop_
_entity.id
_entity.type
_entity.pdbx_description
1 polymer ?
#
loop_
_entity_poly.entity_id
_entity_poly.type
_entity_poly.pdbx_seq_one_letter_code
_entity_poly.pdbx_strand_id
1 'polypeptide(L)'
;MMAGRNKQPLSVIQGKGRSNHLTKDEIKKRQQQEEAVRGFTDNIEPPKYLTKRQKDEFERIAAELIRLNIFSNLDVDGLARYIDSKDEYIKTVKALRSMKPTIKETDEDGKVFVVQNEAYGKLGRSKNLLFNECKAAAADLGLSITSRLKLVIPQIAEPEEESDFDKKFGDV
;
A
#
# COMPACT_ATOMS: atom_id res chain seq x y z
N MET A 1 10.98 -9.44 -25.94
CA MET A 1 11.42 -8.14 -25.37
C MET A 1 11.94 -8.38 -23.98
N MET A 2 13.22 -8.14 -23.72
CA MET A 2 13.73 -8.14 -22.35
C MET A 2 13.11 -6.94 -21.64
N ALA A 3 12.27 -7.18 -20.63
CA ALA A 3 11.79 -6.12 -19.76
C ALA A 3 13.02 -5.42 -19.17
N GLY A 4 13.23 -4.16 -19.56
CA GLY A 4 14.35 -3.36 -19.07
C GLY A 4 14.36 -3.40 -17.54
N ARG A 5 15.54 -3.63 -16.95
CA ARG A 5 15.73 -3.71 -15.49
C ARG A 5 14.99 -2.56 -14.81
N ASN A 6 14.10 -2.88 -13.86
CA ASN A 6 13.33 -1.89 -13.10
C ASN A 6 14.27 -0.78 -12.60
N LYS A 7 13.98 0.47 -12.98
CA LYS A 7 14.75 1.64 -12.51
C LYS A 7 14.62 1.71 -11.00
N GLN A 8 15.76 1.77 -10.31
CA GLN A 8 15.82 1.92 -8.86
C GLN A 8 15.89 3.41 -8.52
N PRO A 9 15.28 3.86 -7.40
CA PRO A 9 15.41 5.23 -6.93
C PRO A 9 16.88 5.63 -6.76
N LEU A 10 17.20 6.89 -7.02
CA LEU A 10 18.55 7.46 -6.86
C LEU A 10 19.16 7.14 -5.50
N SER A 11 18.36 7.29 -4.44
CA SER A 11 18.77 7.00 -3.07
C SER A 11 19.22 5.57 -2.84
N VAL A 12 18.54 4.60 -3.47
CA VAL A 12 18.87 3.18 -3.40
C VAL A 12 20.16 2.89 -4.18
N ILE A 13 20.40 3.62 -5.27
CA ILE A 13 21.63 3.51 -6.06
C ILE A 13 22.82 4.06 -5.27
N GLN A 14 22.68 5.25 -4.69
CA GLN A 14 23.71 5.92 -3.91
C GLN A 14 24.02 5.16 -2.61
N GLY A 15 23.00 4.65 -1.91
CA GLY A 15 23.17 3.89 -0.66
C GLY A 15 23.79 2.49 -0.84
N LYS A 16 23.84 1.95 -2.06
CA LYS A 16 24.44 0.62 -2.32
C LYS A 16 25.96 0.63 -2.43
N GLY A 17 26.61 1.79 -2.35
CA GLY A 17 28.08 1.92 -2.39
C GLY A 17 28.74 1.47 -3.71
N ARG A 18 27.97 0.96 -4.69
CA ARG A 18 28.45 0.80 -6.05
C ARG A 18 28.51 2.19 -6.66
N SER A 19 29.73 2.67 -6.89
CA SER A 19 30.03 3.89 -7.63
C SER A 19 29.46 3.80 -9.06
N ASN A 20 28.15 3.94 -9.20
CA ASN A 20 27.59 4.39 -10.45
C ASN A 20 28.09 5.83 -10.57
N HIS A 21 29.07 6.04 -11.45
CA HIS A 21 29.66 7.34 -11.79
C HIS A 21 28.60 8.25 -12.42
N LEU A 22 27.57 8.59 -11.66
CA LEU A 22 26.52 9.49 -12.05
C LEU A 22 27.08 10.90 -11.90
N THR A 23 27.07 11.63 -13.01
CA THR A 23 27.42 13.05 -13.01
C THR A 23 26.39 13.85 -12.21
N LYS A 24 26.77 15.03 -11.71
CA LYS A 24 25.85 15.95 -11.00
C LYS A 24 24.59 16.25 -11.83
N ASP A 25 24.74 16.37 -13.14
CA ASP A 25 23.64 16.61 -14.08
C ASP A 25 22.70 15.40 -14.21
N GLU A 26 23.23 14.18 -14.20
CA GLU A 26 22.41 12.96 -14.24
C GLU A 26 21.64 12.75 -12.94
N ILE A 27 22.25 13.04 -11.79
CA ILE A 27 21.58 13.02 -10.48
C ILE A 27 20.43 14.03 -10.50
N LYS A 28 20.68 15.28 -10.90
CA LYS A 28 19.65 16.33 -10.96
C LYS A 28 18.50 15.96 -11.90
N LYS A 29 18.80 15.45 -13.09
CA LYS A 29 17.78 14.98 -14.06
C LYS A 29 16.93 13.86 -13.49
N ARG A 30 17.55 12.88 -12.81
CA ARG A 30 16.81 11.76 -12.21
C ARG A 30 15.98 12.20 -11.01
N GLN A 31 16.48 13.10 -10.16
CA GLN A 31 15.74 13.63 -9.02
C GLN A 31 14.50 14.40 -9.50
N GLN A 32 14.65 15.25 -10.53
CA GLN A 32 13.53 15.93 -11.16
C GLN A 32 12.52 14.97 -11.78
N GLN A 33 12.98 13.87 -12.40
CA GLN A 33 12.10 12.84 -12.93
C GLN A 33 11.36 12.09 -11.82
N GLU A 34 12.02 11.75 -10.71
CA GLU A 34 11.39 11.07 -9.56
C GLU A 34 10.37 11.97 -8.88
N GLU A 35 10.68 13.26 -8.70
CA GLU A 35 9.79 14.25 -8.11
C GLU A 35 8.58 14.54 -9.01
N ALA A 36 8.78 14.60 -10.33
CA ALA A 36 7.68 14.73 -11.29
C ALA A 36 6.70 13.54 -11.26
N VAL A 37 7.14 12.36 -10.81
CA VAL A 37 6.33 11.13 -10.75
C VAL A 37 5.60 10.98 -9.40
N ARG A 38 6.01 11.70 -8.34
CA ARG A 38 5.36 11.63 -7.01
C ARG A 38 3.91 12.12 -7.01
N GLY A 39 3.51 12.91 -8.01
CA GLY A 39 2.18 13.50 -8.09
C GLY A 39 1.95 14.63 -7.07
N PHE A 40 0.85 15.35 -7.22
CA PHE A 40 0.45 16.40 -6.29
C PHE A 40 -0.37 15.83 -5.13
N THR A 41 -0.43 16.56 -4.03
CA THR A 41 -1.17 16.21 -2.79
C THR A 41 -2.21 17.26 -2.39
N ASP A 42 -2.53 18.17 -3.31
CA ASP A 42 -3.41 19.32 -3.12
C ASP A 42 -4.90 18.98 -3.16
N ASN A 43 -5.28 17.78 -3.63
CA ASN A 43 -6.68 17.37 -3.79
C ASN A 43 -6.91 15.95 -3.25
N ILE A 44 -6.66 15.76 -1.96
CA ILE A 44 -6.87 14.49 -1.27
C ILE A 44 -8.17 14.59 -0.48
N GLU A 45 -9.26 14.19 -1.14
CA GLU A 45 -10.59 14.15 -0.53
C GLU A 45 -11.22 12.75 -0.63
N PRO A 46 -11.90 12.28 0.43
CA PRO A 46 -12.57 10.99 0.38
C PRO A 46 -13.75 11.02 -0.61
N PRO A 47 -13.89 10.02 -1.49
CA PRO A 47 -14.99 9.96 -2.45
C PRO A 47 -16.37 10.00 -1.80
N LYS A 48 -17.34 10.60 -2.51
CA LYS A 48 -18.70 10.86 -2.00
C LYS A 48 -19.47 9.59 -1.61
N TYR A 49 -19.18 8.45 -2.25
CA TYR A 49 -19.88 7.19 -2.02
C TYR A 49 -19.50 6.52 -0.69
N LEU A 50 -18.41 6.95 -0.03
CA LEU A 50 -18.01 6.42 1.26
C LEU A 50 -18.98 6.87 2.36
N THR A 51 -19.27 5.96 3.29
CA THR A 51 -20.00 6.28 4.53
C THR A 51 -19.15 7.19 5.42
N LYS A 52 -19.78 7.91 6.36
CA LYS A 52 -19.05 8.80 7.30
C LYS A 52 -17.87 8.10 7.98
N ARG A 53 -18.09 6.89 8.51
CA ARG A 53 -17.03 6.10 9.17
C ARG A 53 -15.88 5.75 8.21
N GLN A 54 -16.19 5.43 6.95
CA GLN A 54 -15.17 5.14 5.95
C GLN A 54 -14.38 6.40 5.56
N LYS A 55 -15.03 7.57 5.53
CA LYS A 55 -14.35 8.87 5.31
C LYS A 55 -13.39 9.20 6.44
N ASP A 56 -13.83 9.06 7.70
CA ASP A 56 -12.97 9.28 8.87
C ASP A 56 -11.72 8.38 8.82
N GLU A 57 -11.90 7.12 8.39
CA GLU A 57 -10.78 6.20 8.21
C GLU A 57 -9.87 6.57 7.03
N PHE A 58 -10.46 7.01 5.92
CA PHE A 58 -9.72 7.49 4.75
C PHE A 58 -8.78 8.63 5.14
N GLU A 59 -9.31 9.66 5.79
CA GLU A 59 -8.55 10.84 6.20
C GLU A 59 -7.40 10.45 7.13
N ARG A 60 -7.64 9.56 8.10
CA ARG A 60 -6.61 9.07 9.01
C ARG A 60 -5.48 8.34 8.28
N ILE A 61 -5.81 7.45 7.35
CA ILE A 61 -4.79 6.67 6.62
C ILE A 61 -4.05 7.57 5.63
N ALA A 62 -4.77 8.41 4.90
CA ALA A 62 -4.19 9.37 3.96
C ALA A 62 -3.20 10.30 4.67
N ALA A 63 -3.55 10.83 5.84
CA ALA A 63 -2.65 11.69 6.62
C ALA A 63 -1.31 11.00 6.95
N GLU A 64 -1.35 9.74 7.38
CA GLU A 64 -0.12 8.98 7.67
C GLU A 64 0.70 8.69 6.39
N LEU A 65 0.04 8.38 5.27
CA LEU A 65 0.74 8.12 4.00
C LEU A 65 1.34 9.40 3.37
N ILE A 66 0.67 10.55 3.53
CA ILE A 66 1.19 11.87 3.12
C ILE A 66 2.43 12.21 3.96
N ARG A 67 2.39 12.00 5.28
CA ARG A 67 3.56 12.21 6.16
C ARG A 67 4.77 11.36 5.76
N LEU A 68 4.53 10.23 5.11
CA LEU A 68 5.56 9.35 4.58
C LEU A 68 6.00 9.71 3.15
N ASN A 69 5.39 10.72 2.50
CA ASN A 69 5.62 11.12 1.11
C ASN A 69 5.43 9.97 0.11
N ILE A 70 4.46 9.08 0.35
CA ILE A 70 4.13 7.92 -0.50
C ILE A 70 2.67 7.91 -0.98
N PHE A 71 2.02 9.07 -0.99
CA PHE A 71 0.61 9.20 -1.37
C PHE A 71 0.37 10.51 -2.10
N SER A 72 -0.51 10.46 -3.10
CA SER A 72 -0.82 11.56 -4.00
C SER A 72 -2.30 11.57 -4.38
N ASN A 73 -2.74 12.59 -5.13
CA ASN A 73 -4.08 12.68 -5.71
C ASN A 73 -4.43 11.44 -6.58
N LEU A 74 -3.44 10.76 -7.15
CA LEU A 74 -3.64 9.56 -7.98
C LEU A 74 -4.05 8.34 -7.15
N ASP A 75 -3.72 8.33 -5.86
CA ASP A 75 -3.90 7.18 -4.98
C ASP A 75 -5.25 7.22 -4.22
N VAL A 76 -6.00 8.32 -4.34
CA VAL A 76 -7.29 8.55 -3.67
C VAL A 76 -8.27 7.41 -3.94
N ASP A 77 -8.48 7.04 -5.21
CA ASP A 77 -9.39 5.96 -5.56
C ASP A 77 -8.89 4.59 -5.06
N GLY A 78 -7.56 4.38 -5.05
CA GLY A 78 -6.95 3.16 -4.53
C GLY A 78 -7.23 2.98 -3.04
N LEU A 79 -7.02 4.04 -2.25
CA LEU A 79 -7.31 4.01 -0.81
C LEU A 79 -8.81 3.88 -0.53
N ALA A 80 -9.67 4.55 -1.29
CA ALA A 80 -11.11 4.45 -1.12
C ALA A 80 -11.62 3.03 -1.39
N ARG A 81 -11.15 2.37 -2.46
CA ARG A 81 -11.48 0.96 -2.76
C ARG A 81 -10.97 0.02 -1.67
N TYR A 82 -9.74 0.23 -1.16
CA TYR A 82 -9.23 -0.55 -0.05
C TYR A 82 -10.13 -0.48 1.19
N ILE A 83 -10.58 0.73 1.55
CA ILE A 83 -11.44 0.95 2.71
C ILE A 83 -12.81 0.30 2.52
N ASP A 84 -13.37 0.40 1.32
CA ASP A 84 -14.65 -0.21 0.99
C ASP A 84 -14.59 -1.75 1.05
N SER A 85 -13.62 -2.36 0.36
CA SER A 85 -13.40 -3.82 0.42
C SER A 85 -13.14 -4.32 1.84
N LYS A 86 -12.44 -3.53 2.66
CA LYS A 86 -12.17 -3.87 4.06
C LYS A 86 -13.43 -3.82 4.92
N ASP A 87 -14.30 -2.82 4.72
CA ASP A 87 -15.58 -2.75 5.41
C ASP A 87 -16.47 -3.96 5.07
N GLU A 88 -16.52 -4.33 3.79
CA GLU A 88 -17.28 -5.48 3.32
C GLU A 88 -16.71 -6.81 3.82
N TYR A 89 -15.38 -6.92 3.90
CA TYR A 89 -14.71 -8.05 4.54
C TYR A 89 -15.15 -8.20 6.01
N ILE A 90 -15.16 -7.10 6.77
CA ILE A 90 -15.57 -7.12 8.18
C ILE A 90 -17.04 -7.55 8.31
N LYS A 91 -17.93 -7.07 7.45
CA LYS A 91 -19.35 -7.49 7.43
C LYS A 91 -19.47 -8.98 7.11
N THR A 92 -18.76 -9.46 6.09
CA THR A 92 -18.75 -10.89 5.71
C THR A 92 -18.26 -11.78 6.85
N VAL A 93 -17.19 -11.36 7.56
CA VAL A 93 -16.69 -12.08 8.74
C VAL A 93 -17.73 -12.11 9.86
N LYS A 94 -18.43 -11.01 10.13
CA LYS A 94 -19.49 -10.96 11.14
C LYS A 94 -20.66 -11.87 10.77
N ALA A 95 -21.06 -11.89 9.50
CA ALA A 95 -22.11 -12.78 8.99
C ALA A 95 -21.71 -14.26 9.16
N LEU A 96 -20.48 -14.61 8.77
CA LEU A 96 -19.94 -15.98 8.94
C LEU A 96 -19.91 -16.42 10.41
N ARG A 97 -19.53 -15.54 11.33
CA ARG A 97 -19.52 -15.85 12.77
C ARG A 97 -20.92 -16.10 13.35
N SER A 98 -21.95 -15.53 12.71
CA SER A 98 -23.34 -15.65 13.16
C SER A 98 -24.06 -16.86 12.55
N MET A 99 -23.46 -17.50 11.54
CA MET A 99 -24.03 -18.67 10.86
C MET A 99 -23.35 -19.97 11.30
N LYS A 100 -24.10 -21.07 11.27
CA LYS A 100 -23.54 -22.42 11.44
C LYS A 100 -23.04 -22.96 10.09
N PRO A 101 -21.89 -23.66 10.06
CA PRO A 101 -21.39 -24.32 8.85
C PRO A 101 -22.31 -25.46 8.35
N THR A 102 -23.15 -26.00 9.23
CA THR A 102 -24.08 -27.07 8.93
C THR A 102 -25.50 -26.71 9.34
N ILE A 103 -26.46 -27.21 8.59
CA ILE A 103 -27.91 -27.11 8.84
C ILE A 103 -28.47 -28.52 9.05
N LYS A 104 -29.54 -28.62 9.85
CA LYS A 104 -30.28 -29.87 10.03
C LYS A 104 -31.48 -29.84 9.10
N GLU A 105 -31.58 -30.81 8.22
CA GLU A 105 -32.74 -31.01 7.35
C GLU A 105 -33.47 -32.28 7.80
N THR A 106 -34.78 -32.32 7.55
CA THR A 106 -35.62 -33.46 7.93
C THR A 106 -36.24 -34.01 6.66
N ASP A 107 -36.11 -35.32 6.47
CA ASP A 107 -36.68 -36.03 5.33
C ASP A 107 -38.22 -36.15 5.44
N GLU A 108 -38.89 -36.55 4.36
CA GLU A 108 -40.34 -36.81 4.34
C GLU A 108 -40.75 -37.89 5.37
N ASP A 109 -39.84 -38.82 5.67
CA ASP A 109 -39.98 -39.86 6.70
C ASP A 109 -39.66 -39.38 8.14
N GLY A 110 -39.41 -38.09 8.36
CA GLY A 110 -39.12 -37.52 9.68
C GLY A 110 -37.70 -37.76 10.20
N LYS A 111 -36.80 -38.32 9.39
CA LYS A 111 -35.40 -38.55 9.75
C LYS A 111 -34.58 -37.26 9.61
N VAL A 112 -33.91 -36.84 10.69
CA VAL A 112 -33.06 -35.64 10.68
C VAL A 112 -31.64 -35.99 10.21
N PHE A 113 -31.15 -35.28 9.21
CA PHE A 113 -29.77 -35.39 8.71
C PHE A 113 -29.08 -34.02 8.68
N VAL A 114 -27.74 -34.03 8.72
CA VAL A 114 -26.93 -32.81 8.80
C VAL A 114 -26.33 -32.54 7.42
N VAL A 115 -26.66 -31.38 6.86
CA VAL A 115 -26.21 -30.94 5.54
C VAL A 115 -25.27 -29.75 5.68
N GLN A 116 -24.39 -29.55 4.72
CA GLN A 116 -23.54 -28.36 4.67
C GLN A 116 -24.37 -27.13 4.32
N ASN A 117 -24.11 -26.02 5.01
CA ASN A 117 -24.74 -24.75 4.69
C ASN A 117 -24.07 -24.13 3.46
N GLU A 118 -24.75 -24.18 2.30
CA GLU A 118 -24.23 -23.59 1.07
C GLU A 118 -23.92 -22.10 1.19
N ALA A 119 -24.75 -21.34 1.92
CA ALA A 119 -24.56 -19.91 2.11
C ALA A 119 -23.28 -19.63 2.92
N TYR A 120 -22.97 -20.48 3.91
CA TYR A 120 -21.71 -20.42 4.64
C TYR A 120 -20.50 -20.64 3.70
N GLY A 121 -20.59 -21.63 2.81
CA GLY A 121 -19.54 -21.88 1.80
C GLY A 121 -19.36 -20.73 0.81
N LYS A 122 -20.45 -20.11 0.34
CA LYS A 122 -20.44 -18.93 -0.54
C LYS A 122 -19.78 -17.74 0.16
N LEU A 123 -20.21 -17.40 1.37
CA LEU A 123 -19.62 -16.32 2.16
C LEU A 123 -18.14 -16.59 2.50
N GLY A 124 -17.76 -17.85 2.74
CA GLY A 124 -16.36 -18.24 2.95
C GLY A 124 -15.48 -17.92 1.74
N ARG A 125 -15.98 -18.13 0.53
CA ARG A 125 -15.29 -17.75 -0.72
C ARG A 125 -15.20 -16.24 -0.87
N SER A 126 -16.30 -15.51 -0.67
CA SER A 126 -16.31 -14.04 -0.71
C SER A 126 -15.34 -13.43 0.31
N LYS A 127 -15.27 -13.99 1.52
CA LYS A 127 -14.30 -13.58 2.55
C LYS A 127 -12.86 -13.69 2.03
N ASN A 128 -12.50 -14.81 1.41
CA ASN A 128 -11.14 -15.03 0.90
C ASN A 128 -10.83 -14.09 -0.28
N LEU A 129 -11.80 -13.84 -1.16
CA LEU A 129 -11.66 -12.89 -2.26
C LEU A 129 -11.37 -11.47 -1.72
N LEU A 130 -12.23 -10.96 -0.84
CA LEU A 130 -12.09 -9.63 -0.24
C LEU A 130 -10.78 -9.50 0.54
N PHE A 131 -10.35 -10.56 1.23
CA PHE A 131 -9.05 -10.57 1.92
C PHE A 131 -7.87 -10.40 0.95
N ASN A 132 -7.89 -11.11 -0.17
CA ASN A 132 -6.84 -11.04 -1.17
C ASN A 132 -6.83 -9.67 -1.88
N GLU A 133 -7.99 -9.11 -2.18
CA GLU A 133 -8.13 -7.74 -2.71
C GLU A 133 -7.54 -6.71 -1.73
N CYS A 134 -7.94 -6.78 -0.45
CA CYS A 134 -7.40 -5.90 0.58
C CYS A 134 -5.89 -6.05 0.72
N LYS A 135 -5.36 -7.29 0.65
CA LYS A 135 -3.93 -7.56 0.73
C LYS A 135 -3.16 -7.00 -0.46
N ALA A 136 -3.71 -7.11 -1.67
CA ALA A 136 -3.11 -6.54 -2.87
C ALA A 136 -3.10 -5.01 -2.81
N ALA A 137 -4.25 -4.38 -2.55
CA ALA A 137 -4.34 -2.93 -2.42
C ALA A 137 -3.45 -2.37 -1.29
N ALA A 138 -3.38 -3.07 -0.14
CA ALA A 138 -2.47 -2.71 0.93
C ALA A 138 -0.99 -2.83 0.54
N ALA A 139 -0.66 -3.75 -0.37
CA ALA A 139 0.71 -3.90 -0.85
C ALA A 139 1.11 -2.73 -1.75
N ASP A 140 0.18 -2.30 -2.62
CA ASP A 140 0.38 -1.20 -3.58
C ASP A 140 0.43 0.16 -2.88
N LEU A 141 -0.46 0.40 -1.90
CA LEU A 141 -0.54 1.65 -1.13
C LEU A 141 0.55 1.81 -0.06
N GLY A 142 1.42 0.81 0.13
CA GLY A 142 2.43 0.88 1.19
C GLY A 142 1.85 0.76 2.61
N LEU A 143 0.74 0.05 2.81
CA LEU A 143 0.15 -0.15 4.14
C LEU A 143 0.85 -1.28 4.94
N SER A 144 1.59 -2.17 4.27
CA SER A 144 2.40 -3.19 4.93
C SER A 144 3.84 -2.71 5.20
N ILE A 145 4.46 -3.18 6.29
CA ILE A 145 5.87 -2.85 6.59
C ILE A 145 6.77 -3.25 5.43
N THR A 146 6.58 -4.46 4.87
CA THR A 146 7.37 -4.95 3.74
C THR A 146 7.21 -4.09 2.49
N SER A 147 6.00 -3.61 2.20
CA SER A 147 5.76 -2.68 1.11
C SER A 147 6.45 -1.35 1.36
N ARG A 148 6.34 -0.81 2.58
CA ARG A 148 7.03 0.44 2.95
C ARG A 148 8.53 0.30 2.82
N LEU A 149 9.14 -0.77 3.30
CA LEU A 149 10.59 -0.96 3.17
C LEU A 149 11.07 -1.04 1.71
N LYS A 150 10.20 -1.42 0.76
CA LYS A 150 10.51 -1.34 -0.68
C LYS A 150 10.39 0.08 -1.23
N LEU A 151 9.57 0.92 -0.60
CA LEU A 151 9.33 2.32 -0.94
C LEU A 151 10.26 3.29 -0.20
N VAL A 152 10.83 2.88 0.94
CA VAL A 152 11.76 3.66 1.75
C VAL A 152 13.04 3.85 0.95
N ILE A 153 13.14 5.06 0.42
CA ILE A 153 14.34 5.71 -0.07
C ILE A 153 15.28 5.86 1.14
N PRO A 154 16.47 5.22 1.17
CA PRO A 154 17.45 5.49 2.20
C PRO A 154 17.76 6.99 2.18
N GLN A 155 17.56 7.69 3.28
CA GLN A 155 18.06 9.06 3.40
C GLN A 155 19.58 8.96 3.44
N ILE A 156 20.22 9.49 2.40
CA ILE A 156 21.67 9.63 2.37
C ILE A 156 21.94 10.80 3.32
N ALA A 157 22.79 10.59 4.32
CA ALA A 157 23.34 11.71 5.08
C ALA A 157 23.94 12.69 4.08
N GLU A 158 23.46 13.93 4.08
CA GLU A 158 24.08 14.97 3.25
C GLU A 158 25.60 14.91 3.52
N PRO A 159 26.44 14.92 2.47
CA PRO A 159 27.87 15.00 2.70
C PRO A 159 28.09 16.23 3.58
N GLU A 160 28.70 16.05 4.75
CA GLU A 160 29.07 17.16 5.63
C GLU A 160 29.73 18.21 4.75
N GLU A 161 29.20 19.45 4.76
CA GLU A 161 29.81 20.54 4.01
C GLU A 161 31.28 20.59 4.44
N GLU A 162 32.20 20.31 3.51
CA GLU A 162 33.63 20.37 3.77
C GLU A 162 33.92 21.68 4.49
N SER A 163 34.42 21.55 5.72
CA SER A 163 34.71 22.71 6.54
C SER A 163 35.74 23.57 5.82
N ASP A 164 35.79 24.87 6.11
CA ASP A 164 36.81 25.76 5.53
C ASP A 164 38.26 25.28 5.77
N PHE A 165 38.45 24.35 6.72
CA PHE A 165 39.71 23.66 6.97
C PHE A 165 40.03 22.62 5.89
N ASP A 166 39.08 21.77 5.51
CA ASP A 166 39.29 20.71 4.50
C ASP A 166 39.58 21.28 3.11
N LYS A 167 38.94 22.41 2.77
CA LYS A 167 39.21 23.15 1.52
C LYS A 167 40.61 23.76 1.46
N LYS A 168 41.23 24.02 2.61
CA LYS A 168 42.53 24.73 2.70
C LYS A 168 43.72 23.81 2.96
N PHE A 169 43.49 22.63 3.53
CA PHE A 169 44.57 21.75 4.00
C PHE A 169 44.44 20.29 3.54
N GLY A 170 43.50 19.96 2.65
CA GLY A 170 43.25 18.58 2.18
C GLY A 170 44.35 17.93 1.33
N ASP A 171 45.50 18.58 1.14
CA ASP A 171 46.63 18.10 0.33
C ASP A 171 47.97 18.25 1.11
N VAL A 172 47.99 17.81 2.37
CA VAL A 172 49.22 17.66 3.19
C VAL A 172 49.35 16.25 3.72
#